data_AF-A0A6N9JCB5-F1
#
_entry.id   AF-A0A6N9JCB5-F1
#
_cell.length_a   1.000
_cell.length_b   1.000
_cell.length_c   1.000
_cell.angle_alpha   90.00
_cell.angle_beta   90.00
_cell.angle_gamma   90.00
#
_symmetry.space_group_name_H-M   'P 1'
#
loop_
_entity.id
_entity.type
_entity.pdbx_description
1 polymer ?
#
loop_
_entity_poly.entity_id
_entity_poly.type
_entity_poly.pdbx_seq_one_letter_code
_entity_poly.pdbx_strand_id
1 'polypeptide(L)'
;MDERAEQALIVERNKQFSVVCYSRAAEDCSENGGWCDSEEEAREWVEDKCWIFTGEGWMCINCNAHHMRNLKVHRRDVHENKENNKGNDGLDHDLVIGIDPL
;
A
#
# COMPACT_ATOMS: atom_id res chain seq x y z
N MET A 1 6.68 23.52 2.76
CA MET A 1 6.10 22.22 2.39
C MET A 1 7.20 21.47 1.66
N ASP A 2 7.66 20.34 2.19
CA ASP A 2 8.76 19.57 1.57
C ASP A 2 8.26 18.96 0.25
N GLU A 3 8.61 19.57 -0.87
CA GLU A 3 8.33 19.11 -2.25
C GLU A 3 9.04 17.79 -2.62
N ARG A 4 9.68 17.12 -1.65
CA ARG A 4 10.48 15.90 -1.84
C ARG A 4 9.73 14.59 -1.54
N ALA A 5 8.48 14.64 -1.06
CA ALA A 5 7.70 13.46 -0.69
C ALA A 5 6.79 12.93 -1.82
N GLU A 6 6.74 13.57 -2.99
CA GLU A 6 5.72 13.29 -4.02
C GLU A 6 6.28 12.74 -5.34
N GLN A 7 7.51 12.22 -5.32
CA GLN A 7 8.01 11.43 -6.45
C GLN A 7 7.49 10.00 -6.34
N ALA A 8 6.20 9.83 -6.64
CA ALA A 8 5.80 8.61 -7.34
C ALA A 8 6.81 8.42 -8.48
N LEU A 9 7.54 7.30 -8.52
CA LEU A 9 8.50 7.03 -9.59
C LEU A 9 7.72 7.04 -10.92
N ILE A 10 7.70 8.18 -11.61
CA ILE A 10 7.10 8.32 -12.94
C ILE A 10 8.22 8.21 -13.95
N VAL A 11 7.99 7.42 -15.00
CA VAL A 11 8.90 7.26 -16.12
C VAL A 11 8.30 7.87 -17.37
N GLU A 12 9.15 8.49 -18.19
CA GLU A 12 8.78 9.02 -19.50
C GLU A 12 9.32 8.12 -20.62
N ARG A 13 8.48 7.82 -21.61
CA ARG A 13 8.87 7.16 -22.86
C ARG A 13 8.01 7.68 -23.99
N ASN A 14 8.64 8.08 -25.11
CA ASN A 14 7.93 8.57 -26.29
C ASN A 14 6.93 9.72 -25.98
N LYS A 15 7.28 10.62 -25.05
CA LYS A 15 6.40 11.71 -24.55
C LYS A 15 5.15 11.24 -23.81
N GLN A 16 5.15 9.99 -23.35
CA GLN A 16 4.11 9.46 -22.47
C GLN A 16 4.72 9.13 -21.11
N PHE A 17 3.88 9.20 -20.08
CA PHE A 17 4.26 9.05 -18.68
C PHE A 17 3.58 7.83 -18.09
N SER A 18 4.26 7.14 -17.18
CA SER A 18 3.68 6.02 -16.44
C SER A 18 4.22 5.95 -15.02
N VAL A 19 3.35 5.63 -14.07
CA VAL A 19 3.75 5.37 -12.68
C VAL A 19 4.36 3.98 -12.58
N VAL A 20 5.57 3.89 -12.03
CA VAL A 20 6.28 2.64 -11.76
C VAL A 20 5.77 2.02 -10.48
N CYS A 21 5.53 0.71 -10.49
CA CYS A 21 5.23 -0.04 -9.27
C CYS A 21 6.46 -0.06 -8.36
N TYR A 22 6.29 0.43 -7.13
CA TYR A 22 7.33 0.55 -6.11
C TYR A 22 7.91 -0.81 -5.69
N SER A 23 7.06 -1.83 -5.50
CA SER A 23 7.47 -3.09 -4.86
C SER A 23 8.11 -4.14 -5.78
N ARG A 24 7.51 -4.41 -6.96
CA ARG A 24 7.93 -5.47 -7.89
C ARG A 24 8.11 -6.87 -7.25
N ALA A 25 7.30 -7.20 -6.23
CA ALA A 25 7.42 -8.46 -5.48
C ALA A 25 6.65 -9.64 -6.10
N ALA A 26 5.60 -9.38 -6.89
CA ALA A 26 4.83 -10.42 -7.55
C ALA A 26 5.41 -10.76 -8.93
N GLU A 27 5.38 -12.03 -9.33
CA GLU A 27 5.81 -12.47 -10.68
C GLU A 27 4.97 -11.81 -11.79
N ASP A 28 3.69 -11.56 -11.52
CA ASP A 28 2.74 -10.88 -12.41
C ASP A 28 2.59 -9.39 -12.08
N CYS A 29 3.66 -8.76 -11.58
CA CYS A 29 3.71 -7.32 -11.38
C CYS A 29 3.49 -6.58 -12.71
N SER A 30 2.62 -5.56 -12.72
CA SER A 30 2.43 -4.70 -13.89
C SER A 30 3.67 -3.91 -14.31
N GLU A 31 4.66 -3.78 -13.40
CA GLU A 31 5.88 -2.96 -13.48
C GLU A 31 5.64 -1.45 -13.64
N ASN A 32 4.79 -1.07 -14.59
CA ASN A 32 4.34 0.28 -14.89
C ASN A 32 2.80 0.29 -14.94
N GLY A 33 2.20 1.45 -14.70
CA GLY A 33 0.78 1.70 -14.93
C GLY A 33 0.46 1.90 -16.40
N GLY A 34 -0.65 2.59 -16.66
CA GLY A 34 -0.96 3.09 -18.00
C GLY A 34 0.12 4.07 -18.50
N TRP A 35 0.32 4.11 -19.82
CA TRP A 35 1.10 5.16 -20.47
C TRP A 35 0.13 6.26 -20.89
N CYS A 36 0.29 7.43 -20.27
CA CYS A 36 -0.61 8.58 -20.37
C CYS A 36 0.11 9.79 -20.97
N ASP A 37 -0.62 10.80 -21.42
CA ASP A 37 -0.01 11.94 -22.11
C ASP A 37 0.53 13.00 -21.14
N SER A 38 0.25 12.84 -19.84
CA SER A 38 0.77 13.68 -18.75
C SER A 38 1.06 12.88 -17.48
N GLU A 39 1.89 13.45 -16.59
CA GLU A 39 2.14 12.87 -15.27
C GLU A 39 0.88 12.82 -14.39
N GLU A 40 0.02 13.85 -14.49
CA GLU A 40 -1.23 13.94 -13.73
C GLU A 40 -2.18 12.81 -14.11
N GLU A 41 -2.41 12.60 -15.41
CA GLU A 41 -3.21 11.49 -15.93
C GLU A 41 -2.62 10.12 -15.55
N ALA A 42 -1.29 9.98 -15.53
CA ALA A 42 -0.64 8.75 -15.07
C ALA A 42 -0.90 8.47 -13.58
N ARG A 43 -1.00 9.51 -12.73
CA ARG A 43 -1.38 9.39 -11.32
C ARG A 43 -2.86 9.03 -11.18
N GLU A 44 -3.75 9.72 -11.89
CA GLU A 44 -5.18 9.41 -11.91
C GLU A 44 -5.45 7.96 -12.36
N TRP A 45 -4.67 7.46 -13.33
CA TRP A 45 -4.79 6.08 -13.79
C TRP A 45 -4.52 5.07 -12.69
N VAL A 46 -3.47 5.27 -11.86
CA VAL A 46 -3.18 4.33 -10.77
C VAL A 46 -4.22 4.38 -9.66
N GLU A 47 -4.84 5.53 -9.44
CA GLU A 47 -6.01 5.67 -8.55
C GLU A 47 -7.22 4.91 -9.10
N ASP A 48 -7.55 5.08 -10.38
CA ASP A 48 -8.63 4.35 -11.08
C ASP A 48 -8.41 2.83 -11.06
N LYS A 49 -7.14 2.39 -11.19
CA LYS A 49 -6.77 0.97 -11.07
C LYS A 49 -6.58 0.50 -9.64
N CYS A 50 -6.93 1.32 -8.65
CA CYS A 50 -6.87 1.00 -7.24
C CYS A 50 -5.50 0.47 -6.80
N TRP A 51 -4.43 1.05 -7.34
CA TRP A 51 -3.10 0.83 -6.77
C TRP A 51 -3.05 1.43 -5.36
N ILE A 52 -2.20 0.87 -4.52
CA ILE A 52 -2.10 1.26 -3.12
C ILE A 52 -0.94 2.24 -2.96
N PHE A 53 -1.21 3.45 -2.47
CA PHE A 53 -0.15 4.35 -2.05
C PHE A 53 0.39 3.95 -0.67
N THR A 54 1.69 3.68 -0.59
CA THR A 54 2.35 3.15 0.62
C THR A 54 2.96 4.23 1.50
N GLY A 55 2.90 5.50 1.08
CA GLY A 55 3.70 6.59 1.66
C GLY A 55 5.07 6.75 0.99
N GLU A 56 5.63 5.67 0.43
CA GLU A 56 6.91 5.68 -0.32
C GLU A 56 6.70 5.61 -1.83
N GLY A 57 5.52 5.16 -2.28
CA GLY A 57 5.16 5.04 -3.70
C GLY A 57 3.91 4.21 -3.94
N TRP A 58 3.52 4.11 -5.20
CA TRP A 58 2.36 3.33 -5.63
C TRP A 58 2.70 1.86 -5.85
N MET A 59 1.83 0.98 -5.36
CA MET A 59 1.97 -0.46 -5.45
C MET A 59 0.78 -1.06 -6.19
N CYS A 60 1.05 -1.86 -7.23
CA CYS A 60 0.00 -2.55 -7.96
C CYS A 60 -0.70 -3.61 -7.10
N ILE A 61 -1.93 -3.95 -7.46
CA ILE A 61 -2.77 -4.88 -6.68
C ILE A 61 -2.15 -6.27 -6.52
N ASN A 62 -1.40 -6.75 -7.52
CA ASN A 62 -0.73 -8.05 -7.48
C ASN A 62 0.40 -8.08 -6.46
N CYS A 63 1.24 -7.02 -6.43
CA CYS A 63 2.26 -6.87 -5.41
C CYS A 63 1.64 -6.74 -4.01
N ASN A 64 0.55 -5.97 -3.86
CA ASN A 64 -0.16 -5.88 -2.60
C ASN A 64 -0.68 -7.26 -2.13
N ALA A 65 -1.30 -8.02 -3.03
CA ALA A 65 -1.79 -9.36 -2.73
C ALA A 65 -0.66 -10.32 -2.34
N HIS A 66 0.50 -10.23 -3.00
CA HIS A 66 1.71 -11.00 -2.64
C HIS A 66 2.14 -10.71 -1.20
N HIS A 67 2.29 -9.43 -0.83
CA HIS A 67 2.63 -9.05 0.55
C HIS A 67 1.60 -9.54 1.57
N MET A 68 0.31 -9.34 1.27
CA MET A 68 -0.76 -9.77 2.17
C MET A 68 -0.82 -11.28 2.37
N ARG A 69 -0.43 -12.09 1.37
CA ARG A 69 -0.29 -13.55 1.53
C ARG A 69 0.85 -13.90 2.47
N ASN A 70 1.99 -13.24 2.34
CA ASN A 70 3.17 -13.51 3.19
C ASN A 70 2.93 -13.09 4.65
N LEU A 71 2.20 -11.98 4.89
CA LEU A 71 1.79 -11.58 6.24
C LEU A 71 0.85 -12.59 6.92
N LYS A 72 0.00 -13.28 6.16
CA LYS A 72 -0.91 -14.31 6.70
C LYS A 72 -0.17 -15.56 7.20
N VAL A 73 1.01 -15.86 6.65
CA VAL A 73 1.82 -17.00 7.09
C VAL A 73 2.35 -16.75 8.51
N HIS A 74 2.89 -15.57 8.78
CA HIS A 74 3.42 -15.24 10.11
C HIS A 74 2.38 -15.28 11.23
N ARG A 75 1.10 -14.99 10.97
CA ARG A 75 0.05 -15.11 12.00
C ARG A 75 -0.26 -16.56 12.37
N ARG A 76 -0.11 -17.52 11.45
CA ARG A 76 -0.31 -18.95 11.75
C ARG A 76 0.85 -19.50 12.57
N ASP A 77 2.08 -19.15 12.21
CA ASP A 77 3.28 -19.61 12.93
C ASP A 77 3.33 -19.08 14.38
N VAL A 78 2.77 -17.89 14.63
CA VAL A 78 2.65 -17.35 15.99
C VAL A 78 1.54 -18.04 16.79
N HIS A 79 0.49 -18.55 16.15
CA HIS A 79 -0.63 -19.19 16.86
C HIS A 79 -0.31 -20.61 17.32
N GLU A 80 0.43 -21.38 16.52
CA GLU A 80 0.91 -22.72 16.94
C GLU A 80 1.89 -22.65 18.12
N ASN A 81 2.57 -21.51 18.32
CA ASN A 81 3.46 -21.29 19.47
C ASN A 81 2.75 -20.66 20.69
N LYS A 82 1.43 -20.44 20.63
CA LYS A 82 0.65 -19.71 21.67
C LYS A 82 -0.38 -20.55 22.41
N GLU A 83 -0.43 -21.88 22.26
CA GLU A 83 -1.34 -22.70 23.06
C GLU A 83 -0.98 -22.75 24.56
N ASN A 84 0.11 -22.13 25.00
CA ASN A 84 0.52 -22.10 26.42
C ASN A 84 0.56 -20.72 27.09
N ASN A 85 0.03 -19.65 26.48
CA ASN A 85 -0.07 -18.37 27.20
C ASN A 85 -1.37 -17.63 26.88
N LYS A 86 -2.27 -17.58 27.88
CA LYS A 86 -3.42 -16.68 27.93
C LYS A 86 -2.92 -15.23 27.86
N GLY A 87 -2.73 -14.72 26.65
CA GLY A 87 -2.43 -13.32 26.41
C GLY A 87 -3.69 -12.50 26.55
N ASN A 88 -3.71 -11.60 27.54
CA ASN A 88 -4.61 -10.46 27.60
C ASN A 88 -4.58 -9.73 26.24
N ASP A 89 -5.72 -9.63 25.56
CA ASP A 89 -5.82 -9.11 24.20
C ASP A 89 -5.85 -7.58 24.12
N GLY A 90 -5.82 -6.89 25.27
CA GLY A 90 -5.59 -5.44 25.36
C GLY A 90 -6.64 -4.59 24.63
N LEU A 91 -7.84 -5.14 24.43
CA LEU A 91 -9.00 -4.45 23.84
C LEU A 91 -9.90 -3.79 24.91
N ASP A 92 -9.31 -3.41 26.03
CA ASP A 92 -9.97 -2.80 27.19
C ASP A 92 -9.68 -1.29 27.34
N HIS A 93 -9.31 -0.62 26.24
CA HIS A 93 -9.30 0.85 26.26
C HIS A 93 -10.69 1.37 25.92
N ASP A 94 -11.44 1.68 26.97
CA ASP A 94 -12.63 2.54 26.95
C ASP A 94 -12.32 3.81 26.15
N LEU A 95 -12.77 3.87 24.88
CA LEU A 95 -12.76 5.10 24.09
C LEU A 95 -13.80 6.05 24.68
N VAL A 96 -13.37 6.87 25.64
CA VAL A 96 -14.13 8.05 26.07
C VAL A 96 -14.17 9.03 24.90
N ILE A 97 -15.27 9.02 24.14
CA ILE A 97 -15.55 10.05 23.15
C ILE A 97 -15.99 11.30 23.92
N GLY A 98 -15.01 12.12 24.30
CA GLY A 98 -15.25 13.48 24.78
C GLY A 98 -15.70 14.35 23.62
N ILE A 99 -17.00 14.43 23.37
CA ILE A 99 -17.57 15.57 22.66
C ILE A 99 -17.70 16.67 23.71
N ASP A 100 -16.81 17.66 23.70
CA ASP A 100 -17.00 18.87 24.50
C ASP A 100 -18.27 19.59 24.00
N PRO A 101 -19.32 19.75 24.83
CA PRO A 101 -20.41 20.65 24.50
C PRO A 101 -19.96 22.10 24.73
N LEU A 102 -20.28 22.97 23.76
CA LEU A 102 -20.06 24.42 23.74
C LEU A 102 -20.47 25.14 25.03
#